data_AF-A0A699XA08-F1
#
_entry.id   AF-A0A699XA08-F1
#
_cell.length_a   1.000
_cell.length_b   1.000
_cell.length_c   1.000
_cell.angle_alpha   90.00
_cell.angle_beta   90.00
_cell.angle_gamma   90.00
#
_symmetry.space_group_name_H-M   'P 1'
#
loop_
_entity.id
_entity.type
_entity.pdbx_description
1 polymer ?
#
loop_
_entity_poly.entity_id
_entity_poly.type
_entity_poly.pdbx_seq_one_letter_code
_entity_poly.pdbx_strand_id
1 'polypeptide(L)'
;KARGDISLTYFEMGTLAAFWLFEQAALDAVVLEVGLGGRLDAVNLIDADMALVTSIGVDHAEWLGNTRESVAFEKAGIFREGRPALCGDLDP
;
A
#
# COMPACT_ATOMS: atom_id res chain seq x y z
N LYS A 1 -19.98 -13.29 13.37
CA LYS A 1 -18.60 -12.75 13.29
C LYS A 1 -18.53 -11.83 12.09
N ALA A 2 -17.88 -10.66 12.19
CA ALA A 2 -17.92 -9.64 11.12
C ALA A 2 -17.40 -10.13 9.76
N ARG A 3 -16.41 -11.03 9.72
CA ARG A 3 -15.77 -11.53 8.48
C ARG A 3 -16.49 -12.70 7.77
N GLY A 4 -17.59 -13.23 8.31
CA GLY A 4 -18.22 -14.45 7.77
C GLY A 4 -17.22 -15.60 7.59
N ASP A 5 -17.23 -16.22 6.40
CA ASP A 5 -16.33 -17.32 6.02
C ASP A 5 -15.03 -16.86 5.32
N ILE A 6 -14.88 -15.56 5.05
CA ILE A 6 -13.68 -15.01 4.43
C ILE A 6 -12.55 -15.01 5.46
N SER A 7 -11.44 -15.67 5.14
CA SER A 7 -10.22 -15.62 5.94
C SER A 7 -9.48 -14.32 5.66
N LEU A 8 -8.99 -13.69 6.73
CA LEU A 8 -8.17 -12.49 6.67
C LEU A 8 -6.91 -12.73 7.49
N THR A 9 -5.78 -12.26 6.98
CA THR A 9 -4.54 -12.12 7.74
C THR A 9 -4.72 -11.07 8.84
N TYR A 10 -3.76 -11.04 9.77
CA TYR A 10 -3.73 -10.02 10.81
C TYR A 10 -3.72 -8.60 10.20
N PHE A 11 -2.91 -8.40 9.16
CA PHE A 11 -2.74 -7.09 8.53
C PHE A 11 -3.99 -6.65 7.74
N GLU A 12 -4.64 -7.56 7.02
CA GLU A 12 -5.89 -7.26 6.31
C GLU A 12 -7.02 -6.89 7.29
N MET A 13 -7.15 -7.63 8.40
CA MET A 13 -8.16 -7.34 9.42
C MET A 13 -7.91 -5.96 10.08
N GLY A 14 -6.65 -5.64 10.38
CA GLY A 14 -6.27 -4.33 10.94
C GLY A 14 -6.53 -3.18 9.96
N THR A 15 -6.21 -3.39 8.68
CA THR A 15 -6.43 -2.40 7.61
C THR A 15 -7.91 -2.08 7.45
N LEU A 16 -8.76 -3.11 7.38
CA LEU A 16 -10.22 -2.92 7.29
C LEU A 16 -10.79 -2.24 8.54
N ALA A 17 -10.28 -2.57 9.73
CA ALA A 17 -10.68 -1.89 10.96
C ALA A 17 -10.26 -0.41 10.97
N ALA A 18 -9.07 -0.08 10.45
CA ALA A 18 -8.64 1.31 10.30
C ALA A 18 -9.54 2.08 9.32
N PHE A 19 -9.85 1.49 8.16
CA PHE A 19 -10.76 2.11 7.18
C PHE A 19 -12.16 2.33 7.73
N TRP A 20 -12.68 1.34 8.46
CA TRP A 20 -13.92 1.48 9.23
C TRP A 20 -13.81 2.75 10.09
N LEU A 21 -12.77 2.85 10.94
CA LEU A 21 -12.63 3.97 11.88
C LEU A 21 -12.49 5.33 11.21
N PHE A 22 -11.78 5.41 10.08
CA PHE A 22 -11.61 6.64 9.30
C PHE A 22 -12.94 7.13 8.71
N GLU A 23 -13.78 6.21 8.24
CA GLU A 23 -15.11 6.54 7.71
C GLU A 23 -15.99 7.19 8.79
N GLN A 24 -15.98 6.65 10.01
CA GLN A 24 -16.68 7.26 11.16
C GLN A 24 -16.17 8.63 11.56
N ALA A 25 -14.87 8.85 11.43
CA ALA A 25 -14.21 10.04 11.93
C ALA A 25 -14.40 11.27 11.04
N ALA A 26 -15.01 11.10 9.84
CA ALA A 26 -15.26 12.18 8.88
C ALA A 26 -14.02 13.05 8.61
N LEU A 27 -12.89 12.39 8.32
CA LEU A 27 -11.60 13.03 8.10
C LEU A 27 -11.55 13.76 6.75
N ASP A 28 -10.85 14.90 6.69
CA ASP A 28 -10.61 15.63 5.43
C ASP A 28 -9.60 14.92 4.51
N ALA A 29 -8.66 14.18 5.11
CA ALA A 29 -7.63 13.42 4.40
C ALA A 29 -7.14 12.24 5.25
N VAL A 30 -6.61 11.22 4.57
CA VAL A 30 -6.01 10.04 5.19
C VAL A 30 -4.66 9.76 4.54
N VAL A 31 -3.65 9.45 5.36
CA VAL A 31 -2.36 8.97 4.90
C VAL A 31 -2.30 7.47 5.17
N LEU A 32 -2.14 6.67 4.12
CA LEU A 32 -2.06 5.22 4.18
C LEU A 32 -0.62 4.77 3.94
N GLU A 33 0.03 4.31 5.00
CA GLU A 33 1.35 3.69 4.90
C GLU A 33 1.20 2.24 4.43
N VAL A 34 1.89 1.91 3.34
CA VAL A 34 1.96 0.56 2.80
C VAL A 34 2.68 -0.35 3.78
N GLY A 35 2.10 -1.51 4.11
CA GLY A 35 2.73 -2.49 4.99
C GLY A 35 3.94 -3.18 4.33
N LEU A 36 3.75 -3.75 3.15
CA LEU A 36 4.80 -4.45 2.41
C LEU A 36 4.63 -4.30 0.89
N GLY A 37 5.69 -3.82 0.22
CA GLY A 37 5.70 -3.68 -1.24
C GLY A 37 4.81 -2.54 -1.72
N GLY A 38 3.57 -2.87 -2.08
CA GLY A 38 2.59 -1.91 -2.63
C GLY A 38 1.47 -2.60 -3.39
N ARG A 39 1.80 -3.22 -4.53
CA ARG A 39 0.84 -3.83 -5.48
C ARG A 39 -0.19 -4.74 -4.83
N LEU A 40 0.24 -5.60 -3.90
CA LEU A 40 -0.60 -6.57 -3.20
C LEU A 40 -0.84 -6.23 -1.72
N ASP A 41 -0.45 -5.04 -1.28
CA ASP A 41 -0.66 -4.63 0.10
C ASP A 41 -2.15 -4.33 0.36
N ALA A 42 -2.64 -4.64 1.55
CA ALA A 42 -4.04 -4.43 1.91
C ALA A 42 -4.46 -2.95 1.80
N VAL A 43 -3.53 -2.00 2.03
CA VAL A 43 -3.87 -0.58 1.90
C VAL A 43 -4.09 -0.15 0.45
N ASN A 44 -3.52 -0.89 -0.51
CA ASN A 44 -3.69 -0.64 -1.94
C ASN A 44 -5.11 -0.97 -2.45
N LEU A 45 -6.00 -1.42 -1.57
CA LEU A 45 -7.45 -1.49 -1.83
C LEU A 45 -8.04 -0.10 -2.17
N ILE A 46 -7.45 0.98 -1.65
CA ILE A 46 -7.92 2.35 -1.89
C ILE A 46 -7.24 2.94 -3.13
N ASP A 47 -8.04 3.55 -4.01
CA ASP A 47 -7.54 4.34 -5.13
C ASP A 47 -7.06 5.70 -4.64
N ALA A 48 -5.77 5.79 -4.29
CA ALA A 48 -5.17 6.99 -3.74
C ALA A 48 -5.25 8.19 -4.72
N ASP A 49 -5.57 9.37 -4.19
CA ASP A 49 -5.57 10.62 -4.96
C ASP A 49 -4.15 11.07 -5.36
N MET A 50 -3.13 10.67 -4.60
CA MET A 50 -1.72 10.81 -4.89
C MET A 50 -0.96 9.63 -4.25
N ALA A 51 0.06 9.14 -4.93
CA ALA A 51 0.93 8.08 -4.43
C ALA A 51 2.37 8.58 -4.24
N LEU A 52 3.07 8.05 -3.23
CA LEU A 52 4.46 8.37 -2.90
C LEU A 52 5.28 7.09 -2.72
N VAL A 53 6.35 6.95 -3.51
CA VAL A 53 7.44 6.00 -3.24
C VAL A 53 8.61 6.81 -2.68
N THR A 54 8.99 6.58 -1.43
CA THR A 54 10.05 7.35 -0.76
C THR A 54 11.44 6.96 -1.22
N SER A 55 11.75 5.66 -1.21
CA SER A 55 12.99 5.08 -1.68
C SER A 55 12.78 3.63 -2.11
N ILE A 56 13.73 3.14 -2.91
CA ILE A 56 13.80 1.77 -3.41
C ILE A 56 15.10 1.18 -2.89
N GLY A 57 15.00 0.04 -2.24
CA GLY A 57 16.14 -0.71 -1.72
C GLY A 57 15.78 -2.18 -1.72
N VAL A 58 16.78 -3.06 -1.89
CA VAL A 58 16.54 -4.50 -1.81
C VAL A 58 16.30 -4.84 -0.34
N ASP A 59 15.03 -5.09 -0.02
CA ASP A 59 14.54 -5.50 1.29
C ASP A 59 13.38 -6.47 1.10
N HIS A 60 13.11 -7.32 2.09
CA HIS A 60 12.05 -8.34 2.05
C HIS A 60 12.06 -9.20 0.77
N ALA A 61 13.24 -9.67 0.39
CA ALA A 61 13.46 -10.30 -0.92
C ALA A 61 12.63 -11.58 -1.16
N GLU A 62 12.20 -12.27 -0.09
CA GLU A 62 11.26 -13.40 -0.16
C GLU A 62 9.91 -13.02 -0.78
N TRP A 63 9.52 -11.74 -0.68
CA TRP A 63 8.24 -11.22 -1.16
C TRP A 63 8.40 -10.31 -2.37
N LEU A 64 9.42 -9.44 -2.36
CA LEU A 64 9.59 -8.36 -3.33
C LEU A 64 10.64 -8.66 -4.41
N GLY A 65 11.30 -9.82 -4.32
CA GLY A 65 12.39 -10.22 -5.19
C GLY A 65 13.76 -9.64 -4.79
N ASN A 66 14.78 -10.04 -5.53
CA ASN A 66 16.18 -9.82 -5.15
C ASN A 66 16.85 -8.65 -5.87
N THR A 67 16.11 -7.84 -6.63
CA THR A 67 16.67 -6.70 -7.37
C THR A 67 15.92 -5.41 -7.07
N ARG A 68 16.55 -4.27 -7.35
CA ARG A 68 15.89 -2.96 -7.19
C ARG A 68 14.67 -2.89 -8.09
N GLU A 69 14.77 -3.40 -9.32
CA GLU A 69 13.71 -3.38 -10.32
C GLU A 69 12.51 -4.22 -9.87
N SER A 70 12.74 -5.37 -9.21
CA SER A 70 11.62 -6.18 -8.69
C SER A 70 10.91 -5.46 -7.54
N VAL A 71 11.67 -4.84 -6.63
CA VAL A 71 11.10 -4.04 -5.53
C VAL A 71 10.37 -2.80 -6.07
N ALA A 72 10.94 -2.12 -7.06
CA ALA A 72 10.36 -0.95 -7.72
C ALA A 72 9.02 -1.30 -8.35
N PHE A 73 8.94 -2.44 -9.05
CA PHE A 73 7.70 -2.92 -9.66
C PHE A 73 6.59 -3.15 -8.63
N GLU A 74 6.90 -3.79 -7.50
CA GLU A 74 5.94 -4.00 -6.42
C GLU A 74 5.49 -2.68 -5.78
N LYS A 75 6.43 -1.76 -5.52
CA LYS A 75 6.13 -0.44 -4.95
C LYS A 75 5.29 0.42 -5.90
N ALA A 76 5.62 0.44 -7.19
CA ALA A 76 4.89 1.19 -8.21
C ALA A 76 3.43 0.73 -8.39
N GLY A 77 3.07 -0.45 -7.85
CA GLY A 77 1.69 -0.94 -7.85
C GLY A 77 0.69 -0.08 -7.08
N ILE A 78 1.14 0.91 -6.30
CA ILE A 78 0.26 1.90 -5.66
C ILE A 78 -0.13 3.07 -6.58
N PHE A 79 0.49 3.18 -7.76
CA PHE A 79 0.18 4.25 -8.70
C PHE A 79 -1.21 4.05 -9.32
N ARG A 80 -1.82 5.17 -9.73
CA ARG A 80 -3.14 5.21 -10.36
C ARG A 80 -3.10 6.07 -11.61
N GLU A 81 -3.80 5.62 -12.65
CA GLU A 81 -3.88 6.34 -13.91
C GLU A 81 -4.49 7.74 -13.68
N GLY A 82 -3.87 8.77 -14.27
CA GLY A 82 -4.32 10.15 -14.14
C GLY A 82 -4.14 10.77 -12.74
N ARG A 83 -3.50 10.07 -11.80
CA ARG A 83 -3.19 10.59 -10.46
C ARG A 83 -1.70 10.92 -10.30
N PRO A 84 -1.33 11.94 -9.52
CA PRO A 84 0.06 12.23 -9.22
C PRO A 84 0.78 11.04 -8.57
N ALA A 85 1.95 10.72 -9.10
CA ALA A 85 2.88 9.74 -8.53
C ALA A 85 4.21 10.45 -8.26
N LEU A 86 4.60 10.52 -6.99
CA LEU A 86 5.88 11.10 -6.56
C LEU A 86 6.86 9.97 -6.22
N CYS A 87 8.04 10.01 -6.83
CA CYS A 87 9.15 9.14 -6.48
C CYS A 87 10.27 9.98 -5.86
N GLY A 88 10.65 9.66 -4.63
CA GLY A 88 11.77 10.26 -3.91
C GLY A 88 13.08 9.50 -4.08
N ASP A 89 13.06 8.34 -4.75
CA ASP A 89 14.29 7.62 -5.08
C ASP A 89 15.09 8.38 -6.15
N LEU A 90 16.41 8.48 -5.97
CA LEU A 90 17.29 9.21 -6.88
C LEU A 90 17.70 8.39 -8.10
N ASP A 91 17.45 7.08 -8.08
CA ASP A 91 17.77 6.10 -9.14
C ASP A 91 16.58 5.11 -9.30
N PRO A 92 15.43 5.59 -9.81
CA PRO A 92 14.15 4.87 -9.78
C PRO A 92 14.02 3.70 -10.76
#